data_AF-A0A2D7RDW0-F1
#
_entry.id   AF-A0A2D7RDW0-F1
#
_cell.length_a   1.000
_cell.length_b   1.000
_cell.length_c   1.000
_cell.angle_alpha   90.00
_cell.angle_beta   90.00
_cell.angle_gamma   90.00
#
_symmetry.space_group_name_H-M   'P 1'
#
loop_
_entity.id
_entity.type
_entity.pdbx_description
1 polymer ?
#
loop_
_entity_poly.entity_id
_entity_poly.type
_entity_poly.pdbx_seq_one_letter_code
_entity_poly.pdbx_strand_id
1 'polypeptide(L)'
;MRYLWLFIIFINGLTFAQQVDQKALDEPKNAFCPPLNQLVRDEQGGKWSAPGGWYTVTFSFGREVTGFNGAIFSGQTLGTVSCIYSVSNNAPKITLFNTQLISKPTSKNWASKDRKLVCSATQVSECPFVPFKANTSDKDLNQMILDLPKR
;
A
#
# COMPACT_ATOMS: atom_id res chain seq x y z
N MET A 1 22.21 -63.25 52.45
CA MET A 1 20.99 -62.74 51.78
C MET A 1 21.35 -61.43 51.08
N ARG A 2 21.23 -61.45 49.76
CA ARG A 2 21.49 -60.37 48.80
C ARG A 2 20.41 -59.29 48.92
N TYR A 3 20.73 -58.01 48.75
CA TYR A 3 19.96 -57.11 47.87
C TYR A 3 20.87 -55.99 47.36
N LEU A 4 21.09 -56.02 46.04
CA LEU A 4 21.89 -55.13 45.23
C LEU A 4 20.95 -54.03 44.73
N TRP A 5 21.17 -52.76 45.11
CA TRP A 5 20.38 -51.63 44.62
C TRP A 5 20.99 -51.10 43.33
N LEU A 6 20.27 -51.27 42.21
CA LEU A 6 20.56 -50.64 40.92
C LEU A 6 19.93 -49.25 40.88
N PHE A 7 20.76 -48.20 40.79
CA PHE A 7 20.34 -46.85 40.44
C PHE A 7 20.31 -46.72 38.91
N ILE A 8 19.10 -46.53 38.35
CA ILE A 8 18.90 -46.19 36.94
C ILE A 8 18.89 -44.66 36.83
N ILE A 9 19.89 -44.10 36.16
CA ILE A 9 19.98 -42.67 35.83
C ILE A 9 19.28 -42.46 34.48
N PHE A 10 18.09 -41.85 34.49
CA PHE A 10 17.42 -41.37 33.29
C PHE A 10 17.98 -39.99 32.90
N ILE A 11 18.80 -39.94 31.85
CA ILE A 11 19.24 -38.69 31.22
C ILE A 11 18.13 -38.24 30.26
N ASN A 12 17.34 -37.26 30.67
CA ASN A 12 16.36 -36.60 29.82
C ASN A 12 17.08 -35.78 28.74
N GLY A 13 16.99 -36.22 27.49
CA GLY A 13 17.51 -35.49 26.34
C GLY A 13 16.72 -34.20 26.11
N LEU A 14 17.38 -33.06 26.29
CA LEU A 14 16.89 -31.74 25.87
C LEU A 14 16.89 -31.69 24.33
N THR A 15 15.74 -31.89 23.71
CA THR A 15 15.54 -31.61 22.28
C THR A 15 15.28 -30.13 22.11
N PHE A 16 16.29 -29.36 21.69
CA PHE A 16 16.13 -27.98 21.23
C PHE A 16 15.35 -27.99 19.90
N ALA A 17 14.06 -27.72 19.95
CA ALA A 17 13.28 -27.41 18.74
C ALA A 17 13.66 -26.01 18.26
N GLN A 18 14.39 -25.92 17.14
CA GLN A 18 14.62 -24.65 16.46
C GLN A 18 13.28 -24.14 15.90
N GLN A 19 12.73 -23.11 16.54
CA GLN A 19 11.57 -22.39 16.06
C GLN A 19 12.04 -21.52 14.88
N VAL A 20 11.93 -22.04 13.66
CA VAL A 20 12.17 -21.27 12.45
C VAL A 20 11.02 -20.27 12.34
N ASP A 21 11.28 -19.00 12.68
CA ASP A 21 10.38 -17.88 12.40
C ASP A 21 10.21 -17.78 10.88
N GLN A 22 9.23 -18.50 10.34
CA GLN A 22 8.69 -18.27 9.02
C GLN A 22 7.99 -16.91 9.04
N LYS A 23 8.78 -15.86 8.86
CA LYS A 23 8.30 -14.53 8.53
C LYS A 23 7.61 -14.64 7.18
N ALA A 24 6.32 -14.96 7.21
CA ALA A 24 5.49 -15.08 6.02
C ALA A 24 5.70 -13.83 5.17
N LEU A 25 6.17 -14.04 3.94
CA LEU A 25 6.36 -12.97 2.98
C LEU A 25 4.95 -12.43 2.68
N ASP A 26 4.61 -11.32 3.31
CA ASP A 26 3.29 -10.70 3.24
C ASP A 26 3.06 -10.24 1.80
N GLU A 27 2.32 -11.04 1.02
CA GLU A 27 2.11 -10.82 -0.41
C GLU A 27 1.56 -9.39 -0.61
N PRO A 28 2.09 -8.64 -1.58
CA PRO A 28 1.64 -7.27 -1.81
C PRO A 28 0.15 -7.23 -2.12
N LYS A 29 -0.64 -6.73 -1.16
CA LYS A 29 -2.09 -6.59 -1.30
C LYS A 29 -2.42 -5.46 -2.27
N ASN A 30 -3.37 -5.73 -3.17
CA ASN A 30 -3.94 -4.71 -4.05
C ASN A 30 -4.58 -3.59 -3.22
N ALA A 31 -4.32 -2.36 -3.65
CA ALA A 31 -4.99 -1.16 -3.20
C ALA A 31 -5.81 -0.56 -4.36
N PHE A 32 -6.74 0.31 -3.98
CA PHE A 32 -7.70 0.91 -4.90
C PHE A 32 -7.85 2.40 -4.60
N CYS A 33 -8.45 3.12 -5.54
CA CYS A 33 -8.89 4.49 -5.31
C CYS A 33 -9.93 4.53 -4.17
N PRO A 34 -10.08 5.66 -3.46
CA PRO A 34 -11.13 5.78 -2.46
C PRO A 34 -12.53 5.63 -3.06
N PRO A 35 -13.45 4.88 -2.45
CA PRO A 35 -14.86 4.92 -2.82
C PRO A 35 -15.48 6.29 -2.54
N LEU A 36 -16.58 6.61 -3.25
CA LEU A 36 -17.23 7.94 -3.19
C LEU A 36 -17.64 8.33 -1.76
N ASN A 37 -18.08 7.37 -0.95
CA ASN A 37 -18.50 7.60 0.44
C ASN A 37 -17.36 7.92 1.41
N GLN A 38 -16.10 7.80 0.99
CA GLN A 38 -14.93 8.18 1.78
C GLN A 38 -14.37 9.55 1.41
N LEU A 39 -14.92 10.19 0.38
CA LEU A 39 -14.46 11.50 -0.07
C LEU A 39 -15.09 12.60 0.79
N VAL A 40 -14.24 13.38 1.45
CA VAL A 40 -14.66 14.49 2.30
C VAL A 40 -14.18 15.80 1.69
N ARG A 41 -15.12 16.74 1.51
CA ARG A 41 -14.82 18.10 1.06
C ARG A 41 -14.60 19.01 2.27
N ASP A 42 -13.53 19.78 2.22
CA ASP A 42 -13.35 20.94 3.09
C ASP A 42 -14.23 22.09 2.59
N GLU A 43 -15.21 22.49 3.40
CA GLU A 43 -16.17 23.54 3.03
C GLU A 43 -15.52 24.92 2.85
N GLN A 44 -14.43 25.20 3.56
CA GLN A 44 -13.75 26.50 3.48
C GLN A 44 -12.72 26.52 2.34
N GLY A 45 -11.90 25.47 2.24
CA GLY A 45 -10.84 25.37 1.25
C GLY A 45 -11.26 24.76 -0.08
N GLY A 46 -12.47 24.20 -0.18
CA GLY A 46 -13.00 23.53 -1.38
C GLY A 46 -12.15 22.37 -1.88
N LYS A 47 -11.27 21.82 -1.03
CA LYS A 47 -10.39 20.69 -1.35
C LYS A 47 -11.05 19.39 -0.92
N TRP A 48 -10.76 18.33 -1.65
CA TRP A 48 -11.24 16.99 -1.31
C TRP A 48 -10.11 16.18 -0.69
N SER A 49 -10.46 15.32 0.25
CA SER A 49 -9.53 14.39 0.91
C SER A 49 -10.18 13.04 1.17
N ALA A 50 -9.36 12.01 1.39
CA ALA A 50 -9.81 10.69 1.79
C ALA A 50 -8.75 9.96 2.66
N PRO A 51 -9.14 8.91 3.41
CA PRO A 51 -8.21 8.12 4.22
C PRO A 51 -7.06 7.54 3.40
N GLY A 52 -5.88 7.38 4.00
CA GLY A 52 -4.70 6.87 3.30
C GLY A 52 -3.91 7.93 2.52
N GLY A 53 -4.07 9.21 2.89
CA GLY A 53 -3.26 10.32 2.36
C GLY A 53 -3.70 10.82 0.99
N TRP A 54 -4.98 10.62 0.63
CA TRP A 54 -5.52 11.14 -0.62
C TRP A 54 -5.99 12.58 -0.47
N TYR A 55 -5.66 13.43 -1.44
CA TYR A 55 -6.09 14.84 -1.44
C TYR A 55 -6.13 15.46 -2.83
N THR A 56 -6.86 16.55 -3.00
CA THR A 56 -6.78 17.42 -4.19
C THR A 56 -5.83 18.57 -3.95
N VAL A 57 -5.08 18.96 -5.00
CA VAL A 57 -4.22 20.15 -4.96
C VAL A 57 -5.01 21.40 -5.30
N THR A 58 -6.01 21.28 -6.18
CA THR A 58 -6.83 22.38 -6.68
C THR A 58 -8.15 22.51 -5.91
N PHE A 59 -8.68 23.73 -5.88
CA PHE A 59 -10.02 24.04 -5.39
C PHE A 59 -11.08 23.42 -6.32
N SER A 60 -12.15 22.87 -5.73
CA SER A 60 -13.30 22.33 -6.45
C SER A 60 -14.58 23.10 -6.13
N PHE A 61 -15.27 23.50 -7.20
CA PHE A 61 -16.61 24.08 -7.14
C PHE A 61 -17.71 23.04 -6.94
N GLY A 62 -17.41 21.76 -7.20
CA GLY A 62 -18.33 20.66 -6.98
C GLY A 62 -18.57 20.46 -5.48
N ARG A 63 -19.83 20.29 -5.09
CA ARG A 63 -20.22 20.01 -3.70
C ARG A 63 -20.43 18.52 -3.42
N GLU A 64 -20.63 17.74 -4.47
CA GLU A 64 -20.90 16.30 -4.38
C GLU A 64 -20.16 15.56 -5.49
N VAL A 65 -19.61 14.40 -5.14
CA VAL A 65 -18.96 13.50 -6.10
C VAL A 65 -20.00 12.49 -6.60
N THR A 66 -20.15 12.42 -7.92
CA THR A 66 -21.21 11.62 -8.56
C THR A 66 -20.70 10.31 -9.15
N GLY A 67 -19.41 10.20 -9.44
CA GLY A 67 -18.88 9.01 -10.08
C GLY A 67 -17.36 8.93 -10.11
N PHE A 68 -16.85 7.71 -10.19
CA PHE A 68 -15.45 7.43 -10.52
C PHE A 68 -15.29 7.38 -12.04
N ASN A 69 -14.25 8.03 -12.57
CA ASN A 69 -14.00 8.11 -14.01
C ASN A 69 -12.76 7.36 -14.46
N GLY A 70 -11.93 6.92 -13.53
CA GLY A 70 -10.69 6.23 -13.84
C GLY A 70 -9.51 6.71 -13.00
N ALA A 71 -8.36 6.15 -13.30
CA ALA A 71 -7.11 6.46 -12.61
C ALA A 71 -5.98 6.68 -13.61
N ILE A 72 -4.98 7.47 -13.21
CA ILE A 72 -3.79 7.75 -13.99
C ILE A 72 -2.58 7.35 -13.16
N PHE A 73 -1.70 6.54 -13.72
CA PHE A 73 -0.38 6.28 -13.19
C PHE A 73 0.66 7.09 -13.96
N SER A 74 1.49 7.80 -13.20
CA SER A 74 2.60 8.59 -13.72
C SER A 74 3.92 8.05 -13.14
N GLY A 75 4.72 7.42 -13.99
CA GLY A 75 5.99 6.81 -13.63
C GLY A 75 6.48 5.85 -14.72
N GLN A 76 7.69 5.30 -14.54
CA GLN A 76 8.23 4.27 -15.44
C GLN A 76 8.02 2.87 -14.86
N THR A 77 8.70 2.57 -13.76
CA THR A 77 8.58 1.30 -13.01
C THR A 77 7.92 1.53 -11.65
N LEU A 78 8.30 2.64 -11.00
CA LEU A 78 7.66 3.18 -9.81
C LEU A 78 7.09 4.56 -10.16
N GLY A 79 6.03 4.94 -9.47
CA GLY A 79 5.36 6.21 -9.72
C GLY A 79 4.27 6.50 -8.73
N THR A 80 3.41 7.44 -9.09
CA THR A 80 2.24 7.83 -8.30
C THR A 80 0.96 7.55 -9.08
N VAL A 81 -0.13 7.36 -8.34
CA VAL A 81 -1.47 7.20 -8.89
C VAL A 81 -2.33 8.42 -8.55
N SER A 82 -3.17 8.79 -9.50
CA SER A 82 -4.18 9.83 -9.32
C SER A 82 -5.54 9.30 -9.75
N CYS A 83 -6.58 9.55 -8.96
CA CYS A 83 -7.94 9.06 -9.20
C CYS A 83 -8.82 10.23 -9.65
N ILE A 84 -9.57 10.05 -10.73
CA ILE A 84 -10.40 11.08 -11.33
C ILE A 84 -11.87 10.80 -11.00
N TYR A 85 -12.57 11.82 -10.53
CA TYR A 85 -13.99 11.72 -10.21
C TYR A 85 -14.80 12.83 -10.88
N SER A 86 -16.00 12.47 -11.30
CA SER A 86 -17.05 13.40 -11.68
C SER A 86 -17.69 14.02 -10.44
N VAL A 87 -18.06 15.28 -10.57
CA VAL A 87 -18.78 16.04 -9.55
C VAL A 87 -20.12 16.53 -10.11
N SER A 88 -21.05 16.88 -9.22
CA SER A 88 -22.35 17.43 -9.61
C SER A 88 -22.25 18.83 -10.22
N ASN A 89 -23.37 19.34 -10.74
CA ASN A 89 -23.53 20.72 -11.23
C ASN A 89 -22.61 21.13 -12.39
N ASN A 90 -22.22 20.18 -13.25
CA ASN A 90 -21.31 20.41 -14.39
C ASN A 90 -19.96 21.06 -13.98
N ALA A 91 -19.57 20.94 -12.71
CA ALA A 91 -18.28 21.42 -12.26
C ALA A 91 -17.15 20.57 -12.86
N PRO A 92 -15.93 21.13 -13.00
CA PRO A 92 -14.78 20.37 -13.48
C PRO A 92 -14.52 19.15 -12.61
N LYS A 93 -14.10 18.05 -13.25
CA LYS A 93 -13.69 16.81 -12.56
C LYS A 93 -12.60 17.10 -11.55
N ILE A 94 -12.63 16.36 -10.45
CA ILE A 94 -11.59 16.43 -9.42
C ILE A 94 -10.59 15.31 -9.61
N THR A 95 -9.33 15.59 -9.28
CA THR A 95 -8.23 14.62 -9.31
C THR A 95 -7.65 14.49 -7.91
N LEU A 96 -7.87 13.34 -7.28
CA LEU A 96 -7.23 13.01 -6.01
C LEU A 96 -5.86 12.40 -6.27
N PHE A 97 -4.86 12.87 -5.53
CA PHE A 97 -3.49 12.41 -5.56
C PHE A 97 -3.17 11.63 -4.29
N ASN A 98 -2.33 10.61 -4.41
CA ASN A 98 -1.71 9.95 -3.28
C ASN A 98 -0.18 10.10 -3.37
N THR A 99 0.46 10.40 -2.25
CA THR A 99 1.92 10.51 -2.15
C THR A 99 2.62 9.16 -2.04
N GLN A 100 1.88 8.08 -1.84
CA GLN A 100 2.43 6.73 -1.79
C GLN A 100 2.97 6.32 -3.16
N LEU A 101 4.21 5.84 -3.17
CA LEU A 101 4.79 5.22 -4.35
C LEU A 101 4.09 3.88 -4.63
N ILE A 102 3.80 3.64 -5.89
CA ILE A 102 3.20 2.39 -6.36
C ILE A 102 4.03 1.78 -7.48
N SER A 103 3.98 0.46 -7.58
CA SER A 103 4.53 -0.28 -8.72
C SER A 103 3.68 -0.02 -9.97
N LYS A 104 4.31 -0.04 -11.15
CA LYS A 104 3.63 0.08 -12.44
C LYS A 104 2.49 -0.95 -12.52
N PRO A 105 1.23 -0.53 -12.69
CA PRO A 105 0.12 -1.45 -12.75
C PRO A 105 0.13 -2.26 -14.06
N THR A 106 -0.29 -3.51 -13.97
CA THR A 106 -0.27 -4.48 -15.08
C THR A 106 -1.64 -5.10 -15.39
N SER A 107 -2.71 -4.63 -14.73
CA SER A 107 -4.05 -5.18 -14.97
C SER A 107 -4.60 -4.79 -16.33
N LYS A 108 -5.57 -5.57 -16.83
CA LYS A 108 -6.15 -5.45 -18.18
C LYS A 108 -6.73 -4.06 -18.50
N ASN A 109 -7.19 -3.33 -17.49
CA ASN A 109 -7.84 -2.04 -17.66
C ASN A 109 -6.87 -0.86 -17.76
N TRP A 110 -5.58 -1.08 -17.54
CA TRP A 110 -4.54 -0.05 -17.71
C TRP A 110 -4.01 -0.05 -19.13
N ALA A 111 -4.20 1.07 -19.83
CA ALA A 111 -3.70 1.29 -21.17
C ALA A 111 -2.72 2.46 -21.22
N SER A 112 -1.71 2.38 -22.08
CA SER A 112 -0.77 3.48 -22.31
C SER A 112 -1.45 4.57 -23.15
N LYS A 113 -1.45 5.81 -22.65
CA LYS A 113 -1.97 6.99 -23.32
C LYS A 113 -1.11 8.20 -22.96
N ASP A 114 -0.59 8.90 -23.97
CA ASP A 114 0.22 10.11 -23.80
C ASP A 114 1.39 9.95 -22.80
N ARG A 115 2.11 8.82 -22.90
CA ARG A 115 3.21 8.42 -22.00
C ARG A 115 2.82 8.15 -20.55
N LYS A 116 1.53 8.09 -20.24
CA LYS A 116 0.99 7.71 -18.93
C LYS A 116 0.23 6.39 -19.05
N LEU A 117 0.02 5.70 -17.94
CA LEU A 117 -0.94 4.59 -17.90
C LEU A 117 -2.27 5.14 -17.39
N VAL A 118 -3.34 4.85 -18.11
CA VAL A 118 -4.69 5.30 -17.78
C VAL A 118 -5.57 4.07 -17.59
N CYS A 119 -6.21 3.98 -16.43
CA CYS A 119 -7.31 3.05 -16.21
C CYS A 119 -8.63 3.74 -16.56
N SER A 120 -9.34 3.23 -17.57
CA SER A 120 -10.58 3.84 -18.08
C SER A 120 -11.85 3.21 -17.51
N ALA A 121 -11.74 2.32 -16.51
CA ALA A 121 -12.89 1.68 -15.90
C ALA A 121 -13.70 2.67 -15.04
N THR A 122 -15.01 2.44 -14.96
CA THR A 122 -15.95 3.26 -14.17
C THR A 122 -16.10 2.77 -12.72
N GLN A 123 -15.58 1.58 -12.42
CA GLN A 123 -15.54 1.03 -11.07
C GLN A 123 -14.14 1.10 -10.48
N VAL A 124 -14.06 1.45 -9.20
CA VAL A 124 -12.81 1.56 -8.45
C VAL A 124 -12.06 0.22 -8.35
N SER A 125 -12.81 -0.87 -8.16
CA SER A 125 -12.30 -2.25 -8.06
C SER A 125 -11.61 -2.74 -9.33
N GLU A 126 -11.94 -2.14 -10.48
CA GLU A 126 -11.41 -2.51 -11.79
C GLU A 126 -10.05 -1.87 -12.10
N CYS A 127 -9.59 -0.94 -11.25
CA CYS A 127 -8.31 -0.26 -11.35
C CYS A 127 -7.38 -0.62 -10.17
N PRO A 128 -7.06 -1.91 -9.93
CA PRO A 128 -6.15 -2.29 -8.86
C PRO A 128 -4.75 -1.76 -9.13
N PHE A 129 -4.05 -1.38 -8.06
CA PHE A 129 -2.63 -1.08 -8.07
C PHE A 129 -1.97 -1.64 -6.81
N VAL A 130 -0.64 -1.75 -6.84
CA VAL A 130 0.13 -2.32 -5.75
C VAL A 130 1.00 -1.23 -5.11
N PRO A 131 0.75 -0.87 -3.84
CA PRO A 131 1.63 0.00 -3.09
C PRO A 131 3.04 -0.56 -3.00
N PHE A 132 4.03 0.29 -3.27
CA PHE A 132 5.43 -0.09 -3.09
C PHE A 132 5.75 -0.10 -1.60
N LYS A 133 5.99 -1.29 -1.04
CA LYS A 133 6.54 -1.44 0.30
C LYS A 133 8.05 -1.57 0.17
N ALA A 134 8.80 -0.59 0.68
CA ALA A 134 10.24 -0.76 0.84
C ALA A 134 10.47 -1.93 1.82
N ASN A 135 11.24 -2.94 1.40
CA ASN A 135 11.59 -4.04 2.28
C ASN A 135 12.37 -3.48 3.47
N THR A 136 11.98 -3.88 4.69
CA THR A 136 12.67 -3.50 5.94
C THR A 136 14.17 -3.82 5.96
N SER A 137 14.67 -4.64 5.03
CA SER A 137 16.10 -4.86 4.82
C SER A 137 16.89 -3.56 4.60
N ASP A 138 16.29 -2.53 4.00
CA ASP A 138 16.97 -1.24 3.80
C ASP A 138 17.02 -0.40 5.09
N LYS A 139 16.11 -0.66 6.04
CA LYS A 139 16.16 -0.04 7.38
C LYS A 139 17.26 -0.67 8.24
N ASP A 140 17.48 -1.97 8.11
CA ASP A 140 18.58 -2.67 8.80
C ASP A 140 19.96 -2.17 8.36
N LEU A 141 20.14 -1.74 7.10
CA LEU A 141 21.43 -1.22 6.65
C LEU A 141 21.85 0.06 7.41
N ASN A 142 20.90 0.95 7.67
CA ASN A 142 21.16 2.16 8.44
C ASN A 142 21.41 1.84 9.93
N GLN A 143 20.79 0.80 10.46
CA GLN A 143 21.08 0.31 11.81
C GLN A 143 22.47 -0.35 11.90
N MET A 144 22.87 -1.16 10.91
CA MET A 144 24.21 -1.76 10.86
C MET A 144 25.34 -0.75 10.73
N ILE A 145 25.12 0.37 10.04
CA ILE A 145 26.12 1.46 9.93
C ILE A 145 26.29 2.19 11.28
N LEU A 146 25.22 2.33 12.06
CA LEU A 146 25.26 3.01 13.36
C LEU A 146 25.85 2.15 14.48
N ASP A 147 25.84 0.82 14.34
CA ASP A 147 26.46 -0.13 15.27
C ASP A 147 27.95 -0.40 14.98
N LEU A 148 28.56 0.32 14.04
CA LEU A 148 30.01 0.20 13.85
C LEU A 148 30.73 0.76 15.09
N PRO A 149 31.58 -0.04 15.76
CA PRO A 149 32.30 0.42 16.94
C PRO A 149 33.17 1.61 16.56
N LYS A 150 32.91 2.76 17.18
CA LYS A 150 33.75 3.95 17.04
C LYS A 150 35.16 3.58 17.51
N ARG A 151 36.12 3.58 16.59
CA ARG A 151 37.54 3.46 16.89
C ARG A 151 38.05 4.68 17.63
#